data_AF-A0A8J2HV16-F1
#
_entry.id   AF-A0A8J2HV16-F1
#
_cell.length_a   1.000
_cell.length_b   1.000
_cell.length_c   1.000
_cell.angle_alpha   90.00
_cell.angle_beta   90.00
_cell.angle_gamma   90.00
#
_symmetry.space_group_name_H-M   'P 1'
#
loop_
_entity.id
_entity.type
_entity.pdbx_description
1 polymer ?
#
loop_
_entity_poly.entity_id
_entity_poly.type
_entity_poly.pdbx_seq_one_letter_code
_entity_poly.pdbx_strand_id
1 'polypeptide(L)'
;MYFTHKDVNAENVQPVELLDAIRRGTPLQNYPCPFRLEIFFLPASSEDAASDEACIAHYREEKRSRGDYMRQIEAVDAPGNSTGTGGLPGFVPSYIDDPYGDFHHGRLYNYQGPNWRTDKRPVRRVFFDPIPQEQYAPIAEEAGEPEVLPPVRVTLHAMQKNDTEDSGANFVGLTMHETANGKTQNETDGPWQEAMERGWATW
;
A
#
# COMPACT_ATOMS: atom_id res chain seq x y z
N MET A 1 0.41 -3.88 1.01
CA MET A 1 0.60 -2.42 0.75
C MET A 1 2.05 -1.99 0.96
N TYR A 2 2.56 -1.10 0.11
CA TYR A 2 3.95 -0.60 0.16
C TYR A 2 4.07 0.61 1.10
N PHE A 3 4.93 0.52 2.11
CA PHE A 3 5.32 1.63 2.97
C PHE A 3 6.83 1.81 2.95
N THR A 4 7.29 3.06 2.92
CA THR A 4 8.72 3.36 2.98
C THR A 4 9.02 4.61 3.80
N HIS A 5 10.28 4.70 4.22
CA HIS A 5 10.83 5.76 5.01
C HIS A 5 12.33 5.90 4.73
N LYS A 6 12.78 7.12 4.48
CA LYS A 6 14.14 7.39 4.03
C LYS A 6 15.26 6.95 4.98
N ASP A 7 15.00 7.03 6.28
CA ASP A 7 16.01 6.71 7.30
C ASP A 7 15.84 5.30 7.88
N VAL A 8 14.93 4.48 7.32
CA VAL A 8 14.68 3.12 7.83
C VAL A 8 15.30 2.06 6.93
N ASN A 9 15.96 1.10 7.59
CA ASN A 9 16.64 -0.02 6.99
C ASN A 9 16.47 -1.28 7.85
N ALA A 10 17.10 -2.38 7.43
CA ALA A 10 16.98 -3.67 8.12
C ALA A 10 17.47 -3.66 9.58
N GLU A 11 18.37 -2.74 9.95
CA GLU A 11 18.97 -2.68 11.29
C GLU A 11 18.11 -1.89 12.29
N ASN A 12 17.31 -0.94 11.80
CA ASN A 12 16.56 -0.01 12.65
C ASN A 12 15.04 -0.06 12.45
N VAL A 13 14.54 -0.90 11.54
CA VAL A 13 13.11 -1.07 11.32
C VAL A 13 12.43 -1.60 12.59
N GLN A 14 11.28 -1.00 12.93
CA GLN A 14 10.46 -1.42 14.07
C GLN A 14 9.02 -1.69 13.58
N PRO A 15 8.75 -2.87 12.98
CA PRO A 15 7.47 -3.13 12.33
C PRO A 15 6.27 -3.09 13.29
N VAL A 16 6.45 -3.61 14.51
CA VAL A 16 5.41 -3.59 15.55
C VAL A 16 5.05 -2.16 15.93
N GLU A 17 6.05 -1.31 16.16
CA GLU A 17 5.81 0.08 16.53
C GLU A 17 5.17 0.89 15.39
N LEU A 18 5.51 0.59 14.13
CA LEU A 18 4.84 1.19 12.96
C LEU A 18 3.36 0.79 12.91
N LEU A 19 3.06 -0.50 13.03
CA LEU A 19 1.67 -0.99 13.03
C LEU A 19 0.87 -0.40 14.19
N ASP A 20 1.47 -0.31 15.37
CA ASP A 20 0.84 0.33 16.53
C ASP A 20 0.56 1.81 16.28
N ALA A 21 1.49 2.54 15.67
CA ALA A 21 1.29 3.96 15.32
C ALA A 21 0.12 4.14 14.35
N ILE A 22 0.10 3.38 13.27
CA ILE A 22 -0.94 3.42 12.22
C ILE A 22 -2.34 3.13 12.80
N ARG A 23 -2.44 2.28 13.81
CA ARG A 23 -3.72 1.89 14.45
C ARG A 23 -4.11 2.80 15.61
N ARG A 24 -3.17 3.54 16.20
CA ARG A 24 -3.37 4.25 17.46
C ARG A 24 -4.48 5.29 17.39
N GLY A 25 -5.46 5.15 18.29
CA GLY A 25 -6.58 6.09 18.38
C GLY A 25 -7.59 5.98 17.23
N THR A 26 -7.48 4.96 16.39
CA THR A 26 -8.44 4.63 15.34
C THR A 26 -9.27 3.40 15.73
N PRO A 27 -10.43 3.15 15.08
CA PRO A 27 -11.17 1.91 15.22
C PRO A 27 -10.33 0.62 15.05
N LEU A 28 -9.21 0.66 14.31
CA LEU A 28 -8.33 -0.49 14.05
C LEU A 28 -7.53 -0.95 15.27
N GLN A 29 -7.46 -0.16 16.34
CA GLN A 29 -6.66 -0.46 17.53
C GLN A 29 -7.00 -1.82 18.16
N ASN A 30 -8.25 -2.28 18.02
CA ASN A 30 -8.71 -3.54 18.60
C ASN A 30 -8.93 -4.67 17.57
N TYR A 31 -8.61 -4.47 16.29
CA TYR A 31 -8.83 -5.46 15.24
C TYR A 31 -7.59 -6.30 14.93
N PRO A 32 -7.70 -7.64 14.86
CA PRO A 32 -6.54 -8.53 14.84
C PRO A 32 -5.75 -8.56 13.52
N CYS A 33 -6.28 -8.14 12.38
CA CYS A 33 -5.48 -7.99 11.16
C CYS A 33 -6.22 -7.15 10.10
N PRO A 34 -5.93 -5.85 9.93
CA PRO A 34 -6.73 -5.04 9.02
C PRO A 34 -6.23 -5.09 7.56
N PHE A 35 -4.99 -5.52 7.29
CA PHE A 35 -4.36 -5.57 5.95
C PHE A 35 -2.89 -6.05 5.99
N ARG A 36 -2.31 -6.44 4.84
CA ARG A 36 -0.86 -6.69 4.68
C ARG A 36 -0.09 -5.38 4.48
N LEU A 37 0.89 -5.10 5.35
CA LEU A 37 1.81 -3.97 5.23
C LEU A 37 3.23 -4.46 4.99
N GLU A 38 3.86 -4.01 3.91
CA GLU A 38 5.23 -4.33 3.55
C GLU A 38 6.09 -3.07 3.65
N ILE A 39 7.20 -3.17 4.39
CA ILE A 39 8.14 -2.06 4.59
C ILE A 39 9.30 -2.25 3.62
N PHE A 40 9.52 -1.26 2.75
CA PHE A 40 10.58 -1.26 1.75
C PHE A 40 11.66 -0.26 2.12
N PHE A 41 12.93 -0.69 2.02
CA PHE A 41 14.09 0.14 2.27
C PHE A 41 14.61 0.71 0.95
N LEU A 42 14.83 2.02 0.90
CA LEU A 42 15.28 2.69 -0.31
C LEU A 42 16.78 2.45 -0.52
N PRO A 43 17.22 2.26 -1.78
CA PRO A 43 18.63 2.10 -2.09
C PRO A 43 19.36 3.44 -1.88
N ALA A 44 20.06 3.53 -0.75
CA ALA A 44 20.86 4.66 -0.24
C ALA A 44 20.11 5.75 0.54
N SER A 45 20.74 6.22 1.62
CA SER A 45 20.27 7.27 2.52
C SER A 45 20.66 8.67 1.99
N SER A 46 20.08 9.08 0.86
CA SER A 46 20.15 10.49 0.40
C SER A 46 18.77 11.13 0.45
N GLU A 47 18.71 12.46 0.57
CA GLU A 47 17.42 13.19 0.55
C GLU A 47 16.69 12.98 -0.79
N ASP A 48 17.43 12.83 -1.89
CA ASP A 48 16.87 12.57 -3.21
C ASP A 48 16.27 11.16 -3.35
N ALA A 49 16.81 10.17 -2.63
CA ALA A 49 16.29 8.79 -2.62
C ALA A 49 14.89 8.71 -2.00
N ALA A 50 14.52 9.67 -1.16
CA ALA A 50 13.23 9.77 -0.49
C ALA A 50 12.13 10.51 -1.29
N SER A 51 12.49 11.01 -2.49
CA SER A 51 11.52 11.65 -3.39
C SER A 51 10.41 10.68 -3.79
N ASP A 52 9.23 11.20 -4.10
CA ASP A 52 8.12 10.35 -4.51
C ASP A 52 8.45 9.64 -5.83
N GLU A 53 9.19 10.29 -6.73
CA GLU A 53 9.67 9.72 -8.00
C GLU A 53 10.62 8.52 -7.77
N ALA A 54 11.59 8.65 -6.86
CA ALA A 54 12.49 7.56 -6.50
C ALA A 54 11.71 6.39 -5.85
N CYS A 55 10.77 6.69 -4.95
CA CYS A 55 9.90 5.68 -4.35
C CYS A 55 9.05 4.95 -5.40
N ILE A 56 8.51 5.67 -6.38
CA ILE A 56 7.73 5.10 -7.49
C ILE A 56 8.61 4.19 -8.36
N ALA A 57 9.83 4.63 -8.70
CA ALA A 57 10.76 3.84 -9.47
C ALA A 57 11.12 2.52 -8.75
N HIS A 58 11.40 2.60 -7.44
CA HIS A 58 11.67 1.44 -6.61
C HIS A 58 10.48 0.48 -6.52
N TYR A 59 9.27 1.03 -6.30
CA TYR A 59 8.03 0.23 -6.33
C TYR A 59 7.88 -0.53 -7.65
N ARG A 60 8.09 0.13 -8.79
CA ARG A 60 7.96 -0.49 -10.11
C ARG A 60 8.99 -1.60 -10.33
N GLU A 61 10.21 -1.42 -9.81
CA GLU A 61 11.26 -2.46 -9.85
C GLU A 61 10.86 -3.69 -9.03
N GLU A 62 10.48 -3.48 -7.77
CA GLU A 62 10.04 -4.55 -6.88
C GLU A 62 8.82 -5.29 -7.45
N LYS A 63 7.82 -4.56 -7.96
CA LYS A 63 6.63 -5.14 -8.60
C LYS A 63 7.00 -5.95 -9.84
N ARG A 64 7.94 -5.48 -10.67
CA ARG A 64 8.41 -6.25 -11.84
C ARG A 64 9.14 -7.53 -11.44
N SER A 65 9.93 -7.48 -10.37
CA SER A 65 10.68 -8.63 -9.88
C SER A 65 9.79 -9.68 -9.21
N ARG A 66 8.80 -9.26 -8.40
CA ARG A 66 7.94 -10.18 -7.64
C ARG A 66 6.68 -10.60 -8.39
N GLY A 67 6.23 -9.79 -9.35
CA GLY A 67 4.93 -9.97 -10.00
C GLY A 67 3.78 -9.56 -9.10
N ASP A 68 2.58 -10.06 -9.39
CA ASP A 68 1.36 -9.80 -8.64
C ASP A 68 0.92 -11.00 -7.78
N TYR A 69 0.11 -10.74 -6.74
CA TYR A 69 -0.36 -11.79 -5.83
C TYR A 69 -1.39 -12.73 -6.47
N MET A 70 -1.98 -12.38 -7.63
CA MET A 70 -2.97 -13.23 -8.29
C MET A 70 -2.36 -14.56 -8.70
N ARG A 71 -1.08 -14.56 -9.13
CA ARG A 71 -0.34 -15.79 -9.40
C ARG A 71 -0.20 -16.70 -8.19
N GLN A 72 -0.17 -16.15 -6.98
CA GLN A 72 -0.09 -16.96 -5.75
C GLN A 72 -1.44 -17.60 -5.44
N ILE A 73 -2.54 -16.87 -5.66
CA ILE A 73 -3.90 -17.40 -5.56
C ILE A 73 -4.11 -18.53 -6.57
N GLU A 74 -3.76 -18.30 -7.83
CA GLU A 74 -3.84 -19.32 -8.90
C GLU A 74 -3.01 -20.58 -8.55
N ALA A 75 -1.84 -20.40 -7.92
CA ALA A 75 -0.98 -21.50 -7.51
C ALA A 75 -1.55 -22.31 -6.33
N VAL A 76 -2.37 -21.71 -5.48
CA VAL A 76 -3.15 -22.41 -4.43
C VAL A 76 -4.31 -23.17 -5.07
N ASP A 77 -5.04 -22.55 -6.00
CA ASP A 77 -6.18 -23.18 -6.66
C ASP A 77 -5.79 -24.35 -7.58
N ALA A 78 -4.52 -24.41 -8.01
CA ALA A 78 -4.02 -25.46 -8.89
C ALA A 78 -3.98 -26.86 -8.21
N PRO A 79 -4.57 -27.90 -8.82
CA PRO A 79 -4.59 -29.25 -8.25
C PRO A 79 -3.19 -29.89 -8.30
N GLY A 80 -2.73 -30.41 -7.16
CA GLY A 80 -1.48 -31.19 -7.04
C GLY A 80 -0.27 -30.43 -6.52
N ASN A 81 -0.40 -29.16 -6.14
CA ASN A 81 0.70 -28.36 -5.61
C ASN A 81 0.69 -28.33 -4.07
N SER A 82 1.00 -29.47 -3.44
CA SER A 82 0.89 -29.68 -2.00
C SER A 82 2.18 -29.37 -1.20
N THR A 83 3.26 -28.98 -1.86
CA THR A 83 4.52 -28.59 -1.21
C THR A 83 5.24 -27.49 -2.01
N GLY A 84 4.73 -26.27 -1.93
CA GLY A 84 5.37 -25.09 -2.53
C GLY A 84 6.22 -24.33 -1.53
N THR A 85 7.45 -23.96 -1.91
CA THR A 85 8.06 -22.74 -1.37
C THR A 85 7.30 -21.56 -1.98
N GLY A 86 6.22 -21.11 -1.33
CA GLY A 86 5.64 -19.82 -1.70
C GLY A 86 6.75 -18.78 -1.68
N GLY A 87 6.89 -18.00 -2.76
CA GLY A 87 7.84 -16.89 -2.81
C GLY A 87 7.33 -15.71 -1.98
N LEU A 88 8.13 -14.63 -1.93
CA LEU A 88 7.63 -13.37 -1.37
C LEU A 88 6.32 -12.96 -2.05
N PRO A 89 5.39 -12.36 -1.29
CA PRO A 89 4.12 -11.93 -1.82
C PRO A 89 4.29 -11.05 -3.05
N GLY A 90 3.48 -11.33 -4.06
CA GLY A 90 3.33 -10.47 -5.21
C GLY A 90 2.62 -9.17 -4.83
N PHE A 91 2.79 -8.15 -5.66
CA PHE A 91 2.16 -6.84 -5.47
C PHE A 91 0.68 -6.85 -5.85
N VAL A 92 -0.03 -5.81 -5.41
CA VAL A 92 -1.39 -5.56 -5.89
C VAL A 92 -1.37 -5.27 -7.41
N PRO A 93 -2.15 -5.99 -8.24
CA PRO A 93 -2.16 -5.78 -9.70
C PRO A 93 -2.50 -4.34 -10.09
N SER A 94 -3.54 -3.79 -9.46
CA SER A 94 -4.06 -2.43 -9.66
C SER A 94 -4.77 -2.02 -8.37
N TYR A 95 -4.72 -0.76 -7.93
CA TYR A 95 -5.54 -0.28 -6.80
C TYR A 95 -6.90 0.31 -7.23
N ILE A 96 -7.20 0.25 -8.53
CA ILE A 96 -8.49 0.66 -9.09
C ILE A 96 -9.48 -0.49 -8.93
N ASP A 97 -10.44 -0.31 -8.04
CA ASP A 97 -11.57 -1.24 -7.83
C ASP A 97 -12.93 -0.57 -8.13
N ASP A 98 -13.01 0.76 -8.03
CA ASP A 98 -14.17 1.57 -8.44
C ASP A 98 -13.73 2.63 -9.46
N PRO A 99 -14.27 2.60 -10.70
CA PRO A 99 -13.89 3.55 -11.75
C PRO A 99 -14.33 4.99 -11.48
N TYR A 100 -15.07 5.29 -10.40
CA TYR A 100 -15.54 6.64 -10.09
C TYR A 100 -14.77 7.36 -8.96
N GLY A 101 -13.77 6.72 -8.35
CA GLY A 101 -13.06 7.29 -7.19
C GLY A 101 -11.55 7.15 -7.19
N ASP A 102 -10.99 6.20 -7.95
CA ASP A 102 -9.55 6.06 -8.10
C ASP A 102 -9.15 5.75 -9.55
N PHE A 103 -8.18 6.51 -10.05
CA PHE A 103 -7.78 6.47 -11.46
C PHE A 103 -6.32 6.06 -11.65
N HIS A 104 -5.67 5.60 -10.58
CA HIS A 104 -4.24 5.27 -10.56
C HIS A 104 -4.03 3.80 -10.17
N HIS A 105 -3.32 3.05 -11.00
CA HIS A 105 -3.03 1.64 -10.74
C HIS A 105 -2.04 1.45 -9.58
N GLY A 106 -1.13 2.40 -9.38
CA GLY A 106 -0.07 2.37 -8.38
C GLY A 106 -0.40 3.21 -7.15
N ARG A 107 -0.04 2.68 -5.97
CA ARG A 107 -0.19 3.36 -4.69
C ARG A 107 0.94 2.98 -3.74
N LEU A 108 1.53 3.98 -3.09
CA LEU A 108 2.52 3.81 -2.03
C LEU A 108 2.35 4.83 -0.90
N TYR A 109 2.94 4.52 0.24
CA TYR A 109 2.97 5.39 1.42
C TYR A 109 4.41 5.75 1.76
N ASN A 110 4.72 7.04 1.77
CA ASN A 110 6.05 7.59 2.00
C ASN A 110 6.02 8.50 3.22
N TYR A 111 6.69 8.09 4.31
CA TYR A 111 6.90 8.93 5.47
C TYR A 111 8.26 9.64 5.37
N GLN A 112 8.27 10.97 5.50
CA GLN A 112 9.47 11.81 5.34
C GLN A 112 9.83 12.58 6.62
N GLY A 113 9.18 12.28 7.75
CA GLY A 113 9.62 12.77 9.05
C GLY A 113 10.86 12.03 9.54
N PRO A 114 11.57 12.51 10.56
CA PRO A 114 12.73 11.80 11.10
C PRO A 114 12.35 10.52 11.87
N ASN A 115 11.15 10.51 12.48
CA ASN A 115 10.65 9.39 13.28
C ASN A 115 9.15 9.53 13.51
N TRP A 116 8.36 8.61 12.94
CA TRP A 116 6.89 8.60 13.03
C TRP A 116 6.30 8.49 14.44
N ARG A 117 7.13 8.22 15.45
CA ARG A 117 6.69 8.09 16.84
C ARG A 117 6.60 9.43 17.56
N THR A 118 7.51 10.33 17.21
CA THR A 118 7.69 11.62 17.89
C THR A 118 7.35 12.79 16.98
N ASP A 119 7.46 12.60 15.67
CA ASP A 119 7.19 13.62 14.67
C ASP A 119 5.75 13.49 14.16
N LYS A 120 5.12 14.65 13.96
CA LYS A 120 3.70 14.76 13.54
C LYS A 120 3.56 15.07 12.05
N ARG A 121 4.62 14.92 11.24
CA ARG A 121 4.48 15.13 9.79
C ARG A 121 3.47 14.14 9.23
N PRO A 122 2.70 14.54 8.22
CA PRO A 122 1.80 13.62 7.57
C PRO A 122 2.58 12.58 6.75
N VAL A 123 2.03 11.37 6.67
CA VAL A 123 2.40 10.38 5.67
C VAL A 123 1.90 10.85 4.31
N ARG A 124 2.76 10.79 3.29
CA ARG A 124 2.38 11.04 1.91
C ARG A 124 1.80 9.75 1.33
N ARG A 125 0.54 9.79 0.89
CA ARG A 125 -0.07 8.74 0.08
C ARG A 125 0.03 9.16 -1.37
N VAL A 126 0.84 8.42 -2.14
CA VAL A 126 1.21 8.75 -3.52
C VAL A 126 0.49 7.79 -4.45
N PHE A 127 -0.20 8.36 -5.43
CA PHE A 127 -0.92 7.68 -6.50
C PHE A 127 -0.18 7.92 -7.81
N PHE A 128 0.02 6.88 -8.61
CA PHE A 128 0.78 6.92 -9.84
C PHE A 128 0.32 5.84 -10.82
N ASP A 129 0.81 5.86 -12.05
CA ASP A 129 0.33 5.00 -13.14
C ASP A 129 -1.16 5.22 -13.43
N PRO A 130 -1.55 6.41 -13.91
CA PRO A 130 -2.95 6.71 -14.23
C PRO A 130 -3.50 5.81 -15.34
N ILE A 131 -4.82 5.64 -15.37
CA ILE A 131 -5.50 5.08 -16.54
C ILE A 131 -5.27 5.96 -17.78
N PRO A 132 -5.37 5.39 -19.00
CA PRO A 132 -5.26 6.17 -20.23
C PRO A 132 -6.27 7.33 -20.27
N GLN A 133 -5.86 8.46 -20.84
CA GLN A 133 -6.69 9.67 -20.91
C GLN A 133 -8.01 9.41 -21.65
N GLU A 134 -8.02 8.53 -22.64
CA GLU A 134 -9.20 8.14 -23.41
C GLU A 134 -10.25 7.43 -22.55
N GLN A 135 -9.81 6.73 -21.49
CA GLN A 135 -10.70 6.09 -20.51
C GLN A 135 -11.17 7.09 -19.45
N TYR A 136 -10.31 8.03 -19.07
CA TYR A 136 -10.63 9.03 -18.05
C TYR A 136 -11.56 10.15 -18.54
N ALA A 137 -11.35 10.67 -19.75
CA ALA A 137 -12.09 11.81 -20.30
C ALA A 137 -13.63 11.72 -20.17
N PRO A 138 -14.30 10.60 -20.54
CA PRO A 138 -15.75 10.51 -20.37
C PRO A 138 -16.19 10.54 -18.90
N ILE A 139 -15.42 9.93 -18.00
CA ILE A 139 -15.70 9.95 -16.55
C ILE A 139 -15.54 11.38 -16.02
N ALA A 140 -14.49 12.08 -16.47
CA ALA A 140 -14.22 13.43 -16.01
C ALA A 140 -15.30 14.43 -16.42
N GLU A 141 -15.80 14.31 -17.64
CA GLU A 141 -16.93 15.11 -18.13
C GLU A 141 -18.21 14.85 -17.31
N GLU A 142 -18.53 13.59 -17.03
CA GLU A 142 -19.73 13.21 -16.29
C GLU A 142 -19.67 13.61 -14.80
N ALA A 143 -18.53 13.35 -14.14
CA ALA A 143 -18.35 13.56 -12.70
C ALA A 143 -17.90 14.98 -12.33
N GLY A 144 -17.56 15.83 -13.31
CA GLY A 144 -17.01 17.16 -13.07
C GLY A 144 -15.59 17.14 -12.50
N GLU A 145 -14.82 16.09 -12.79
CA GLU A 145 -13.41 15.97 -12.43
C GLU A 145 -12.54 16.85 -13.35
N PRO A 146 -11.25 17.08 -13.02
CA PRO A 146 -10.32 17.79 -13.89
C PRO A 146 -10.24 17.17 -15.30
N GLU A 147 -10.09 17.99 -16.34
CA GLU A 147 -10.02 17.51 -17.73
C GLU A 147 -8.84 16.56 -17.97
N VAL A 148 -7.71 16.80 -17.31
CA VAL A 148 -6.49 16.01 -17.44
C VAL A 148 -6.15 15.38 -16.10
N LEU A 149 -6.04 14.05 -16.10
CA LEU A 149 -5.62 13.31 -14.92
C LEU A 149 -4.12 13.51 -14.66
N PRO A 150 -3.70 14.02 -13.49
CA PRO A 150 -2.29 14.18 -13.19
C PRO A 150 -1.55 12.82 -13.18
N PRO A 151 -0.31 12.75 -13.69
CA PRO A 151 0.48 11.52 -13.72
C PRO A 151 0.81 11.01 -12.31
N VAL A 152 0.91 11.92 -11.34
CA VAL A 152 1.10 11.62 -9.93
C VAL A 152 0.15 12.51 -9.11
N ARG A 153 -0.56 11.91 -8.17
CA ARG A 153 -1.39 12.62 -7.18
C ARG A 153 -0.87 12.29 -5.78
N VAL A 154 -0.80 13.29 -4.90
CA VAL A 154 -0.38 13.11 -3.51
C VAL A 154 -1.45 13.62 -2.58
N THR A 155 -1.78 12.83 -1.56
CA THR A 155 -2.62 13.24 -0.43
C THR A 155 -1.86 13.04 0.88
N LEU A 156 -2.18 13.85 1.88
CA LEU A 156 -1.48 13.85 3.16
C LEU A 156 -2.38 13.26 4.24
N HIS A 157 -1.84 12.32 5.01
CA HIS A 157 -2.57 11.55 6.02
C HIS A 157 -1.85 11.60 7.36
N ALA A 158 -2.59 11.75 8.44
CA ALA A 158 -2.01 11.67 9.78
C ALA A 158 -1.55 10.23 10.08
N MET A 159 -0.41 10.06 10.74
CA MET A 159 0.07 8.73 11.14
C MET A 159 -0.82 8.15 12.25
N GLN A 160 -1.12 8.95 13.26
CA GLN A 160 -1.97 8.60 14.40
C GLN A 160 -2.96 9.73 14.73
N LYS A 161 -4.01 9.42 15.49
CA LYS A 161 -5.08 10.39 15.82
C LYS A 161 -4.58 11.70 16.44
N ASN A 162 -3.58 11.64 17.31
CA ASN A 162 -3.07 12.80 18.05
C ASN A 162 -2.12 13.70 17.22
N ASP A 163 -1.83 13.34 15.97
CA ASP A 163 -1.00 14.15 15.08
C ASP A 163 -1.80 15.28 14.42
N THR A 164 -3.12 15.27 14.56
CA THR A 164 -4.05 16.24 13.97
C THR A 164 -5.13 16.63 14.97
N GLU A 165 -5.56 17.89 14.91
CA GLU A 165 -6.68 18.42 15.70
C GLU A 165 -8.02 18.29 14.95
N ASP A 166 -7.97 17.99 13.65
CA ASP A 166 -9.14 17.88 12.80
C ASP A 166 -9.79 16.50 12.94
N SER A 167 -11.04 16.47 13.41
CA SER A 167 -11.85 15.26 13.50
C SER A 167 -12.18 14.62 12.15
N GLY A 168 -11.99 15.35 11.04
CA GLY A 168 -12.13 14.85 9.67
C GLY A 168 -10.83 14.39 9.02
N ALA A 169 -9.70 14.37 9.75
CA ALA A 169 -8.42 13.99 9.17
C ALA A 169 -8.41 12.53 8.71
N ASN A 170 -7.95 12.32 7.47
CA ASN A 170 -7.72 10.98 6.94
C ASN A 170 -6.52 10.36 7.67
N PHE A 171 -6.78 9.35 8.49
CA PHE A 171 -5.75 8.57 9.17
C PHE A 171 -5.18 7.54 8.21
N VAL A 172 -3.85 7.45 8.13
CA VAL A 172 -3.19 6.55 7.17
C VAL A 172 -3.66 5.11 7.35
N GLY A 173 -3.84 4.66 8.59
CA GLY A 173 -4.32 3.31 8.89
C GLY A 173 -5.73 3.02 8.38
N LEU A 174 -6.65 3.98 8.49
CA LEU A 174 -8.00 3.81 7.95
C LEU A 174 -7.96 3.72 6.42
N THR A 175 -7.21 4.60 5.76
CA THR A 175 -7.12 4.55 4.29
C THR A 175 -6.42 3.29 3.80
N MET A 176 -5.42 2.80 4.53
CA MET A 176 -4.77 1.53 4.28
C MET A 176 -5.76 0.35 4.42
N HIS A 177 -6.58 0.36 5.47
CA HIS A 177 -7.60 -0.65 5.70
C HIS A 177 -8.68 -0.65 4.61
N GLU A 178 -9.25 0.51 4.28
CA GLU A 178 -10.22 0.65 3.20
C GLU A 178 -9.64 0.20 1.85
N THR A 179 -8.37 0.55 1.58
CA THR A 179 -7.67 0.12 0.37
C THR A 179 -7.58 -1.40 0.26
N ALA A 180 -7.19 -2.07 1.35
CA ALA A 180 -7.00 -3.51 1.34
C ALA A 180 -8.32 -4.28 1.26
N ASN A 181 -9.39 -3.74 1.85
CA ASN A 181 -10.70 -4.41 1.94
C ASN A 181 -11.69 -3.97 0.84
N GLY A 182 -11.33 -3.00 0.00
CA GLY A 182 -12.12 -2.63 -1.18
C GLY A 182 -12.06 -3.65 -2.32
N LYS A 183 -11.04 -4.52 -2.30
CA LYS A 183 -10.80 -5.59 -3.26
C LYS A 183 -11.82 -6.72 -3.13
N THR A 184 -12.43 -7.14 -4.24
CA THR A 184 -13.28 -8.36 -4.25
C THR A 184 -12.47 -9.65 -4.04
N GLN A 185 -11.19 -9.66 -4.44
CA GLN A 185 -10.24 -10.72 -4.15
C GLN A 185 -8.97 -10.11 -3.54
N ASN A 186 -8.78 -10.31 -2.24
CA ASN A 186 -7.68 -9.76 -1.46
C ASN A 186 -6.66 -10.87 -1.10
N GLU A 187 -5.39 -10.49 -1.06
CA GLU A 187 -4.26 -11.35 -0.67
C GLU A 187 -4.35 -11.94 0.75
N THR A 188 -5.24 -11.46 1.62
CA THR A 188 -5.36 -11.94 3.02
C THR A 188 -6.61 -12.81 3.28
N ASP A 189 -7.37 -13.15 2.24
CA ASP A 189 -8.62 -13.90 2.38
C ASP A 189 -8.40 -15.42 2.29
N GLY A 190 -9.40 -16.20 1.84
CA GLY A 190 -9.37 -17.67 1.80
C GLY A 190 -8.09 -18.30 1.23
N PRO A 191 -7.55 -17.84 0.08
CA PRO A 191 -6.34 -18.43 -0.51
C PRO A 191 -5.11 -18.34 0.40
N TRP A 192 -4.99 -17.28 1.21
CA TRP A 192 -3.89 -17.14 2.16
C TRP A 192 -3.96 -18.18 3.26
N GLN A 193 -5.14 -18.35 3.86
CA GLN A 193 -5.36 -19.37 4.90
C GLN A 193 -5.03 -20.76 4.35
N GLU A 194 -5.49 -21.07 3.15
CA GLU A 194 -5.22 -22.34 2.51
C GLU A 194 -3.73 -22.57 2.22
N ALA A 195 -2.99 -21.55 1.77
CA ALA A 195 -1.54 -21.65 1.59
C ALA A 195 -0.82 -21.94 2.91
N MET A 196 -1.23 -21.27 3.99
CA MET A 196 -0.68 -21.51 5.34
C MET A 196 -0.99 -22.94 5.82
N GLU A 197 -2.21 -23.44 5.62
CA GLU A 197 -2.61 -24.82 5.97
C GLU A 197 -1.85 -25.87 5.15
N ARG A 198 -1.52 -25.56 3.89
CA ARG A 198 -0.66 -26.39 3.02
C ARG A 198 0.83 -26.30 3.38
N GLY A 199 1.21 -25.55 4.40
CA GLY A 199 2.57 -25.47 4.92
C GLY A 199 3.52 -24.62 4.08
N TRP A 200 3.00 -23.66 3.31
CA TRP A 200 3.86 -22.74 2.56
C TRP A 200 4.75 -21.94 3.51
N ALA A 201 6.05 -21.91 3.22
CA ALA A 201 7.03 -21.23 4.08
C ALA A 201 6.88 -19.70 4.04
N THR A 202 6.41 -19.14 2.92
CA THR A 202 6.07 -17.72 2.78
C THR A 202 4.84 -17.53 1.90
N TRP A 203 4.13 -16.41 2.11
CA TRP A 203 2.97 -15.96 1.33
C TRP A 203 3.08 -14.46 1.07
#